data_AF-A0A6A6YCQ0-F1
#
_entry.id   AF-A0A6A6YCQ0-F1
#
_cell.length_a   1.000
_cell.length_b   1.000
_cell.length_c   1.000
_cell.angle_alpha   90.00
_cell.angle_beta   90.00
_cell.angle_gamma   90.00
#
_symmetry.space_group_name_H-M   'P 1'
#
loop_
_entity.id
_entity.type
_entity.pdbx_description
1 polymer ?
#
loop_
_entity_poly.entity_id
_entity_poly.type
_entity_poly.pdbx_seq_one_letter_code
_entity_poly.pdbx_strand_id
1 'polypeptide(L)'
;MPTFVFQNNFDNNSKIRAIIEGPTVLLFATSIGIAGQLPYIEKLLKGYYNCKVKIRRIALFWEVESELQTAWVADRMQHLLKEQDTGRILNIRLFVRGNFLSKETRRGDYKQIGERIDITYNAINAKELIRAEFKIRKGLTVVSLCTNDEVGDKLREIVRSMLDDTIYLKKLDFRPILSEKNLVPSAI
;
A
#
# COMPACT_ATOMS: atom_id res chain seq x y z
N MET A 1 -11.42 -8.99 4.26
CA MET A 1 -10.99 -9.20 2.86
C MET A 1 -9.61 -9.84 2.85
N PRO A 2 -9.36 -10.88 2.05
CA PRO A 2 -8.05 -11.51 1.98
C PRO A 2 -7.05 -10.62 1.25
N THR A 3 -5.90 -10.38 1.88
CA THR A 3 -4.75 -9.71 1.27
C THR A 3 -4.06 -10.67 0.31
N PHE A 4 -4.05 -10.35 -0.98
CA PHE A 4 -3.24 -11.07 -1.96
C PHE A 4 -1.90 -10.36 -2.11
N VAL A 5 -0.81 -11.11 -2.02
CA VAL A 5 0.56 -10.63 -2.26
C VAL A 5 1.10 -11.23 -3.56
N PHE A 6 1.45 -10.42 -4.54
CA PHE A 6 2.10 -10.90 -5.77
C PHE A 6 3.60 -10.64 -5.71
N GLN A 7 4.44 -11.61 -6.07
CA GLN A 7 5.89 -11.60 -5.92
C GLN A 7 6.60 -12.01 -7.21
N ASN A 8 7.61 -11.29 -7.70
CA ASN A 8 8.26 -11.70 -8.96
C ASN A 8 8.99 -13.07 -8.96
N ASN A 9 8.95 -13.77 -10.09
CA ASN A 9 9.73 -14.94 -10.47
C ASN A 9 11.05 -14.48 -11.13
N PHE A 10 12.15 -15.10 -10.72
CA PHE A 10 13.50 -14.81 -11.19
C PHE A 10 14.22 -16.12 -11.45
N ASP A 11 15.06 -16.18 -12.49
CA ASP A 11 16.09 -17.22 -12.60
C ASP A 11 17.03 -17.16 -11.38
N ASN A 12 17.79 -18.22 -11.10
CA ASN A 12 18.59 -18.32 -9.88
C ASN A 12 19.58 -17.16 -9.66
N ASN A 13 20.21 -16.64 -10.71
CA ASN A 13 21.16 -15.51 -10.60
C ASN A 13 20.42 -14.19 -10.38
N SER A 14 19.33 -13.97 -11.10
CA SER A 14 18.44 -12.83 -10.94
C SER A 14 17.74 -12.83 -9.58
N LYS A 15 17.48 -14.00 -9.01
CA LYS A 15 16.87 -14.19 -7.69
C LYS A 15 17.81 -13.82 -6.57
N ILE A 16 19.08 -14.22 -6.66
CA ILE A 16 20.14 -13.80 -5.73
C ILE A 16 20.31 -12.28 -5.78
N ARG A 17 20.39 -11.68 -6.98
CA ARG A 17 20.44 -10.22 -7.13
C ARG A 17 19.20 -9.53 -6.55
N ALA A 18 18.00 -10.05 -6.81
CA ALA A 18 16.75 -9.49 -6.28
C ALA A 18 16.67 -9.58 -4.74
N ILE A 19 17.19 -10.66 -4.14
CA ILE A 19 17.31 -10.79 -2.68
C ILE A 19 18.32 -9.77 -2.13
N ILE A 20 19.43 -9.55 -2.84
CA ILE A 20 20.44 -8.55 -2.46
C ILE A 20 19.90 -7.12 -2.62
N GLU A 21 19.07 -6.82 -3.62
CA GLU A 21 18.55 -5.46 -3.80
C GLU A 21 17.40 -5.13 -2.84
N GLY A 22 16.68 -6.14 -2.37
CA GLY A 22 15.52 -6.00 -1.48
C GLY A 22 14.22 -5.69 -2.24
N PRO A 23 13.08 -6.25 -1.82
CA PRO A 23 11.80 -6.02 -2.48
C PRO A 23 11.32 -4.56 -2.45
N THR A 24 10.61 -4.20 -3.51
CA THR A 24 9.68 -3.09 -3.57
C THR A 24 8.28 -3.60 -3.20
N VAL A 25 7.64 -3.02 -2.19
CA VAL A 25 6.29 -3.37 -1.75
C VAL A 25 5.30 -2.33 -2.24
N LEU A 26 4.31 -2.74 -3.03
CA LEU A 26 3.19 -1.91 -3.51
C LEU A 26 1.94 -2.32 -2.74
N LEU A 27 1.31 -1.39 -2.02
CA LEU A 27 0.12 -1.64 -1.23
C LEU A 27 -1.03 -0.84 -1.84
N PHE A 28 -2.15 -1.50 -2.11
CA PHE A 28 -3.35 -0.86 -2.62
C PHE A 28 -4.46 -0.95 -1.57
N ALA A 29 -5.12 0.18 -1.33
CA ALA A 29 -6.27 0.29 -0.45
C ALA A 29 -7.38 1.10 -1.12
N THR A 30 -8.64 0.75 -0.85
CA THR A 30 -9.79 1.62 -1.13
C THR A 30 -10.58 1.81 0.16
N SER A 31 -11.07 3.02 0.40
CA SER A 31 -11.95 3.34 1.54
C SER A 31 -11.34 2.83 2.87
N ILE A 32 -12.08 2.04 3.65
CA ILE A 32 -11.62 1.46 4.94
C ILE A 32 -10.50 0.42 4.80
N GLY A 33 -10.17 -0.02 3.58
CA GLY A 33 -9.10 -0.99 3.32
C GLY A 33 -7.73 -0.56 3.85
N ILE A 34 -7.54 0.74 4.09
CA ILE A 34 -6.36 1.31 4.75
C ILE A 34 -6.14 0.72 6.16
N ALA A 35 -7.22 0.34 6.86
CA ALA A 35 -7.15 -0.28 8.18
C ALA A 35 -6.38 -1.61 8.15
N GLY A 36 -6.39 -2.31 7.02
CA GLY A 36 -5.58 -3.51 6.84
C GLY A 36 -4.14 -3.23 6.41
N GLN A 37 -3.89 -2.17 5.65
CA GLN A 37 -2.55 -1.85 5.15
C GLN A 37 -1.67 -1.17 6.20
N LEU A 38 -2.21 -0.31 7.07
CA LEU A 38 -1.41 0.40 8.08
C LEU A 38 -0.66 -0.55 9.04
N PRO A 39 -1.30 -1.56 9.67
CA PRO A 39 -0.58 -2.50 10.53
C PRO A 39 0.47 -3.32 9.77
N TYR A 40 0.23 -3.59 8.48
CA TYR A 40 1.19 -4.29 7.64
C TYR A 40 2.41 -3.42 7.34
N ILE A 41 2.22 -2.14 7.02
CA ILE A 41 3.31 -1.15 6.86
C ILE A 41 4.14 -1.05 8.15
N GLU A 42 3.49 -0.95 9.32
CA GLU A 42 4.18 -0.90 10.62
C GLU A 42 5.08 -2.12 10.84
N LYS A 43 4.58 -3.31 10.52
CA LYS A 43 5.37 -4.54 10.62
C LYS A 43 6.57 -4.53 9.67
N LEU A 44 6.40 -4.02 8.45
CA LEU A 44 7.48 -3.90 7.46
C LEU A 44 8.55 -2.91 7.92
N LEU A 45 8.14 -1.72 8.38
CA LEU A 45 9.05 -0.69 8.90
C LEU A 45 9.80 -1.18 10.14
N LYS A 46 9.10 -1.81 11.10
CA LYS A 46 9.75 -2.42 12.27
C LYS A 46 10.73 -3.52 11.90
N GLY A 47 10.40 -4.35 10.92
CA GLY A 47 11.30 -5.37 10.41
C GLY A 47 12.54 -4.77 9.75
N TYR A 48 12.36 -3.70 8.97
CA TYR A 48 13.42 -2.97 8.29
C TYR A 48 14.37 -2.33 9.31
N TYR A 49 13.84 -1.61 10.31
CA TYR A 49 14.61 -0.99 11.38
C TYR A 49 15.48 -1.99 12.14
N ASN A 50 14.95 -3.19 12.41
CA ASN A 50 15.68 -4.25 13.12
C ASN A 50 16.62 -5.07 12.21
N CYS A 51 16.86 -4.64 10.97
CA CYS A 51 17.63 -5.37 9.96
C CYS A 51 17.15 -6.82 9.74
N LYS A 52 15.88 -7.12 10.06
CA LYS A 52 15.29 -8.47 9.93
C LYS A 52 14.73 -8.74 8.54
N VAL A 53 14.30 -7.68 7.85
CA VAL A 53 13.85 -7.77 6.46
C VAL A 53 14.58 -6.73 5.64
N LYS A 54 15.00 -7.13 4.45
CA LYS A 54 15.50 -6.20 3.44
C LYS A 54 14.30 -5.67 2.68
N ILE A 55 14.13 -4.35 2.65
CA ILE A 55 13.08 -3.67 1.88
C ILE A 55 13.73 -2.47 1.22
N ARG A 56 13.52 -2.31 -0.08
CA ARG A 56 14.05 -1.18 -0.84
C ARG A 56 13.12 0.02 -0.76
N ARG A 57 11.83 -0.24 -0.92
CA ARG A 57 10.79 0.79 -0.99
C ARG A 57 9.42 0.21 -0.67
N ILE A 58 8.58 1.02 -0.06
CA ILE A 58 7.18 0.78 0.22
C ILE A 58 6.38 1.91 -0.43
N ALA A 59 5.42 1.57 -1.28
CA ALA A 59 4.51 2.52 -1.90
C ALA A 59 3.08 2.15 -1.54
N LEU A 60 2.38 3.05 -0.84
CA LEU A 60 0.97 2.91 -0.54
C LEU A 60 0.15 3.75 -1.52
N PHE A 61 -0.79 3.11 -2.21
CA PHE A 61 -1.79 3.73 -3.06
C PHE A 61 -3.15 3.58 -2.39
N TRP A 62 -3.74 4.71 -2.00
CA TRP A 62 -5.00 4.69 -1.29
C TRP A 62 -6.05 5.53 -2.01
N GLU A 63 -7.14 4.90 -2.42
CA GLU A 63 -8.30 5.58 -3.00
C GLU A 63 -9.38 5.83 -1.94
N VAL A 64 -9.91 7.05 -1.91
CA VAL A 64 -11.03 7.46 -1.03
C VAL A 64 -12.09 8.20 -1.83
N GLU A 65 -13.34 8.14 -1.35
CA GLU A 65 -14.44 8.86 -1.98
C GLU A 65 -14.43 10.36 -1.64
N SER A 66 -13.83 10.73 -0.51
CA SER A 66 -13.71 12.13 -0.06
C SER A 66 -12.47 12.32 0.81
N GLU A 67 -11.93 13.53 0.85
CA GLU A 67 -10.82 13.90 1.74
C GLU A 67 -11.18 13.72 3.22
N LEU A 68 -12.46 13.90 3.59
CA LEU A 68 -12.88 13.74 4.98
C LEU A 68 -12.62 12.31 5.51
N GLN A 69 -12.68 11.30 4.64
CA GLN A 69 -12.36 9.92 5.00
C GLN A 69 -10.90 9.71 5.41
N THR A 70 -10.01 10.67 5.13
CA THR A 70 -8.59 10.57 5.48
C THR A 70 -8.30 11.15 6.86
N ALA A 71 -9.19 11.96 7.42
CA ALA A 71 -8.95 12.71 8.65
C ALA A 71 -8.54 11.80 9.82
N TRP A 72 -9.23 10.67 10.01
CA TRP A 72 -8.99 9.76 11.14
C TRP A 72 -7.67 8.96 11.05
N VAL A 73 -7.08 8.82 9.86
CA VAL A 73 -5.76 8.18 9.69
C VAL A 73 -4.62 9.15 9.48
N ALA A 74 -4.90 10.44 9.25
CA ALA A 74 -3.88 11.43 8.91
C ALA A 74 -2.77 11.46 9.96
N ASP A 75 -3.13 11.55 11.24
CA ASP A 75 -2.17 11.54 12.35
C ASP A 75 -1.38 10.24 12.41
N ARG A 76 -2.04 9.09 12.14
CA ARG A 76 -1.36 7.79 12.10
C ARG A 76 -0.34 7.74 10.97
N MET A 77 -0.70 8.19 9.77
CA MET A 77 0.21 8.24 8.62
C MET A 77 1.40 9.17 8.88
N GLN A 78 1.17 10.34 9.47
CA GLN A 78 2.24 11.24 9.85
C GLN A 78 3.18 10.61 10.87
N HIS A 79 2.64 9.92 11.87
CA HIS A 79 3.44 9.18 12.85
C HIS A 79 4.27 8.08 12.18
N LEU A 80 3.74 7.34 11.21
CA LEU A 80 4.52 6.34 10.47
C LEU A 80 5.70 6.98 9.75
N LEU A 81 5.46 8.07 9.05
CA LEU A 81 6.49 8.76 8.28
C LEU A 81 7.57 9.38 9.17
N LYS A 82 7.19 9.97 10.31
CA LYS A 82 8.13 10.68 11.20
C LYS A 82 8.89 9.74 12.13
N GLU A 83 8.19 8.83 12.80
CA GLU A 83 8.75 8.07 13.92
C GLU A 83 9.20 6.66 13.53
N GLN A 84 8.62 6.06 12.49
CA GLN A 84 8.89 4.65 12.14
C GLN A 84 9.68 4.49 10.84
N ASP A 85 9.45 5.34 9.85
CA ASP A 85 10.14 5.30 8.56
C ASP A 85 11.50 6.02 8.59
N THR A 86 12.41 5.53 9.45
CA THR A 86 13.76 6.10 9.61
C THR A 86 14.59 6.03 8.33
N GLY A 87 14.33 5.03 7.49
CA GLY A 87 15.00 4.84 6.20
C GLY A 87 14.43 5.65 5.04
N ARG A 88 13.36 6.44 5.26
CA ARG A 88 12.61 7.16 4.21
C ARG A 88 12.21 6.24 3.04
N ILE A 89 11.83 5.00 3.36
CA ILE A 89 11.45 3.98 2.37
C ILE A 89 9.95 3.96 2.10
N LEU A 90 9.12 4.71 2.82
CA LEU A 90 7.66 4.78 2.64
C LEU A 90 7.24 6.03 1.85
N ASN A 91 6.53 5.81 0.74
CA ASN A 91 5.80 6.84 0.00
C ASN A 91 4.29 6.54 0.01
N ILE A 92 3.49 7.58 0.19
CA ILE A 92 2.02 7.49 0.22
C ILE A 92 1.47 8.31 -0.94
N ARG A 93 0.61 7.70 -1.76
CA ARG A 93 -0.15 8.36 -2.81
C ARG A 93 -1.64 8.20 -2.54
N LEU A 94 -2.30 9.31 -2.27
CA LEU A 94 -3.73 9.41 -2.02
C LEU A 94 -4.45 9.78 -3.32
N PHE A 95 -5.55 9.09 -3.60
CA PHE A 95 -6.42 9.31 -4.74
C PHE A 95 -7.81 9.65 -4.25
N VAL A 96 -8.23 10.89 -4.44
CA VAL A 96 -9.54 11.37 -3.98
C VAL A 96 -10.49 11.41 -5.18
N ARG A 97 -11.52 10.55 -5.18
CA ARG A 97 -12.44 10.42 -6.34
C ARG A 97 -13.37 11.60 -6.52
N GLY A 98 -13.77 12.26 -5.42
CA GLY A 98 -14.75 13.34 -5.42
C GLY A 98 -14.92 13.98 -4.04
N ASN A 99 -16.02 14.73 -3.86
CA ASN A 99 -16.39 15.39 -2.60
C ASN A 99 -15.20 16.12 -1.94
N PHE A 100 -14.55 16.97 -2.74
CA PHE A 100 -13.39 17.75 -2.33
C PHE A 100 -13.78 18.78 -1.25
N LEU A 101 -12.90 19.02 -0.29
CA LEU A 101 -13.15 19.97 0.80
C LEU A 101 -13.12 21.42 0.33
N SER A 102 -12.24 21.72 -0.62
CA SER A 102 -12.11 23.03 -1.25
C SER A 102 -12.98 23.10 -2.51
N LYS A 103 -13.71 24.21 -2.68
CA LYS A 103 -14.53 24.47 -3.87
C LYS A 103 -13.68 24.77 -5.11
N GLU A 104 -12.42 25.16 -4.89
CA GLU A 104 -11.44 25.48 -5.92
C GLU A 104 -10.78 24.23 -6.49
N THR A 105 -10.79 23.13 -5.73
CA THR A 105 -10.19 21.85 -6.13
C THR A 105 -11.00 21.21 -7.25
N ARG A 106 -10.30 20.79 -8.30
CA ARG A 106 -10.87 20.19 -9.51
C ARG A 106 -10.37 18.77 -9.69
N ARG A 107 -11.12 17.99 -10.46
CA ARG A 107 -10.69 16.65 -10.87
C ARG A 107 -9.41 16.77 -11.70
N GLY A 108 -8.40 15.99 -11.35
CA GLY A 108 -7.09 16.00 -11.99
C GLY A 108 -6.07 16.89 -11.29
N ASP A 109 -6.47 17.67 -10.28
CA ASP A 109 -5.52 18.44 -9.48
C ASP A 109 -4.53 17.53 -8.76
N TYR A 110 -3.37 18.11 -8.45
CA TYR A 110 -2.29 17.45 -7.73
C TYR A 110 -1.82 18.33 -6.58
N LYS A 111 -1.61 17.73 -5.42
CA LYS A 111 -1.07 18.41 -4.24
C LYS A 111 -0.06 17.50 -3.56
N GLN A 112 1.08 18.05 -3.17
CA GLN A 112 2.05 17.34 -2.36
C GLN A 112 2.01 17.87 -0.92
N ILE A 113 2.00 16.96 0.06
CA ILE A 113 2.10 17.29 1.49
C ILE A 113 3.42 16.76 2.03
N GLY A 114 4.33 17.67 2.40
CA GLY A 114 5.71 17.31 2.71
C GLY A 114 6.41 16.73 1.47
N GLU A 115 7.26 15.73 1.66
CA GLU A 115 8.01 15.10 0.55
C GLU A 115 7.53 13.68 0.20
N ARG A 116 6.65 13.10 1.03
CA ARG A 116 6.32 11.67 0.98
C ARG A 116 4.84 11.38 0.78
N ILE A 117 3.99 12.40 0.76
CA ILE A 117 2.55 12.27 0.55
C ILE A 117 2.16 13.04 -0.71
N ASP A 118 1.74 12.31 -1.73
CA ASP A 118 1.19 12.89 -2.96
C ASP A 118 -0.32 12.70 -2.96
N ILE A 119 -1.08 13.73 -3.29
CA ILE A 119 -2.54 13.69 -3.42
C ILE A 119 -2.90 13.99 -4.86
N THR A 120 -3.65 13.08 -5.47
CA THR A 120 -4.21 13.23 -6.80
C THR A 120 -5.73 13.24 -6.68
N TYR A 121 -6.39 14.28 -7.19
CA TYR A 121 -7.85 14.41 -7.13
C TYR A 121 -8.50 13.68 -8.32
N ASN A 122 -8.29 12.37 -8.38
CA ASN A 122 -8.91 11.49 -9.36
C ASN A 122 -8.98 10.05 -8.83
N ALA A 123 -9.75 9.19 -9.49
CA ALA A 123 -9.73 7.75 -9.21
C ALA A 123 -8.38 7.13 -9.63
N ILE A 124 -8.00 6.02 -8.98
CA ILE A 124 -6.83 5.23 -9.31
C ILE A 124 -6.97 4.69 -10.74
N ASN A 125 -6.02 5.06 -11.61
CA ASN A 125 -5.77 4.33 -12.84
C ASN A 125 -4.79 3.17 -12.54
N ALA A 126 -5.34 2.03 -12.12
CA ALA A 126 -4.60 0.85 -11.72
C ALA A 126 -3.57 0.39 -12.77
N LYS A 127 -3.94 0.49 -14.06
CA LYS A 127 -3.13 0.04 -15.19
C LYS A 127 -1.91 0.91 -15.38
N GLU A 128 -2.09 2.22 -15.43
CA GLU A 128 -0.98 3.16 -15.58
C GLU A 128 -0.06 3.13 -14.36
N LEU A 129 -0.64 3.05 -13.17
CA LEU A 129 0.12 3.04 -11.92
C LEU A 129 1.01 1.80 -11.82
N ILE A 130 0.44 0.60 -11.99
CA ILE A 130 1.24 -0.64 -11.98
C ILE A 130 2.30 -0.59 -13.07
N ARG A 131 1.95 -0.19 -14.30
CA ARG A 131 2.94 -0.12 -15.40
C ARG A 131 4.09 0.85 -15.09
N ALA A 132 3.80 2.00 -14.51
CA ALA A 132 4.83 2.97 -14.13
C ALA A 132 5.75 2.39 -13.05
N GLU A 133 5.18 1.78 -12.01
CA GLU A 133 5.94 1.16 -10.93
C GLU A 133 6.79 -0.02 -11.43
N PHE A 134 6.28 -0.79 -12.40
CA PHE A 134 6.99 -1.92 -13.02
C PHE A 134 8.11 -1.52 -13.98
N LYS A 135 8.08 -0.32 -14.55
CA LYS A 135 9.17 0.21 -15.38
C LYS A 135 10.37 0.68 -14.53
N ILE A 136 10.09 1.23 -13.36
CA ILE A 136 11.11 1.87 -12.51
C ILE A 136 11.71 0.88 -11.50
N ARG A 137 10.99 -0.19 -11.17
CA ARG A 137 11.43 -1.16 -10.16
C ARG A 137 12.76 -1.83 -10.51
N LYS A 138 13.48 -2.19 -9.46
CA LYS A 138 14.62 -3.09 -9.50
C LYS A 138 14.38 -4.20 -8.46
N GLY A 139 14.68 -5.44 -8.82
CA GLY A 139 14.46 -6.60 -7.96
C GLY A 139 12.98 -6.96 -7.77
N LEU A 140 12.71 -7.61 -6.64
CA LEU A 140 11.44 -8.25 -6.34
C LEU A 140 10.33 -7.22 -6.10
N THR A 141 9.15 -7.41 -6.69
CA THR A 141 7.98 -6.58 -6.37
C THR A 141 6.94 -7.40 -5.64
N VAL A 142 6.41 -6.86 -4.56
CA VAL A 142 5.43 -7.45 -3.65
C VAL A 142 4.16 -6.61 -3.71
N VAL A 143 3.05 -7.09 -4.27
CA VAL A 143 1.81 -6.29 -4.42
C VAL A 143 0.73 -6.75 -3.45
N SER A 144 0.31 -5.94 -2.48
CA SER A 144 -0.75 -6.21 -1.49
C SER A 144 -2.05 -5.50 -1.85
N LEU A 145 -3.20 -6.19 -1.80
CA LEU A 145 -4.52 -5.62 -2.11
C LEU A 145 -5.49 -5.66 -0.91
N CYS A 146 -6.01 -4.50 -0.52
CA CYS A 146 -7.12 -4.30 0.41
C CYS A 146 -8.13 -3.33 -0.21
N THR A 147 -8.70 -3.73 -1.34
CA THR A 147 -9.54 -2.88 -2.19
C THR A 147 -10.94 -3.47 -2.32
N ASN A 148 -11.91 -2.66 -2.76
CA ASN A 148 -13.21 -3.13 -3.24
C ASN A 148 -13.03 -4.05 -4.46
N ASP A 149 -14.10 -4.74 -4.84
CA ASP A 149 -14.05 -5.76 -5.89
C ASP A 149 -13.72 -5.14 -7.26
N GLU A 150 -14.27 -3.97 -7.59
CA GLU A 150 -14.01 -3.31 -8.89
C GLU A 150 -12.52 -2.98 -9.09
N VAL A 151 -11.89 -2.30 -8.13
CA VAL A 151 -10.48 -1.94 -8.19
C VAL A 151 -9.61 -3.20 -8.02
N GLY A 152 -10.04 -4.12 -7.16
CA GLY A 152 -9.34 -5.36 -6.88
C GLY A 152 -9.26 -6.29 -8.08
N ASP A 153 -10.37 -6.48 -8.81
CA ASP A 153 -10.42 -7.33 -9.99
C ASP A 153 -9.61 -6.73 -11.14
N LYS A 154 -9.70 -5.42 -11.36
CA LYS A 154 -8.83 -4.72 -12.32
C LYS A 154 -7.35 -4.92 -11.98
N LEU A 155 -6.96 -4.71 -10.72
CA LEU A 155 -5.57 -4.91 -10.28
C LEU A 155 -5.14 -6.37 -10.45
N ARG A 156 -6.00 -7.34 -10.11
CA ARG A 156 -5.72 -8.77 -10.30
C ARG A 156 -5.55 -9.12 -11.77
N GLU A 157 -6.42 -8.63 -12.65
CA GLU A 157 -6.33 -8.86 -14.10
C GLU A 157 -5.04 -8.28 -14.67
N ILE A 158 -4.72 -7.02 -14.33
CA ILE A 158 -3.49 -6.36 -14.77
C ILE A 158 -2.27 -7.14 -14.28
N VAL A 159 -2.22 -7.48 -13.00
CA VAL A 159 -1.09 -8.26 -12.46
C VAL A 159 -1.04 -9.64 -13.08
N ARG A 160 -2.18 -10.31 -13.33
CA ARG A 160 -2.28 -11.60 -14.03
C ARG A 160 -1.79 -11.57 -15.45
N SER A 161 -2.17 -10.56 -16.22
CA SER A 161 -1.64 -10.36 -17.58
C SER A 161 -0.12 -10.11 -17.59
N MET A 162 0.47 -9.80 -16.42
CA MET A 162 1.90 -9.66 -16.22
C MET A 162 2.53 -10.87 -15.51
N LEU A 163 1.75 -11.87 -15.07
CA LEU A 163 2.25 -13.07 -14.38
C LEU A 163 3.01 -14.01 -15.32
N ASP A 164 2.63 -14.06 -16.60
CA ASP A 164 3.18 -15.02 -17.57
C ASP A 164 4.69 -14.87 -17.80
N ASP A 165 5.28 -13.70 -17.48
CA ASP A 165 6.70 -13.48 -17.70
C ASP A 165 7.55 -13.56 -16.44
N THR A 166 7.06 -13.13 -15.25
CA THR A 166 7.95 -12.96 -14.08
C THR A 166 7.23 -12.86 -12.72
N ILE A 167 6.06 -13.44 -12.42
CA ILE A 167 5.40 -13.22 -11.10
C ILE A 167 4.73 -14.49 -10.51
N TYR A 168 4.75 -14.62 -9.18
CA TYR A 168 4.21 -15.67 -8.31
C TYR A 168 3.20 -15.06 -7.32
N LEU A 169 2.04 -15.71 -7.14
CA LEU A 169 0.99 -15.24 -6.24
C LEU A 169 1.09 -15.92 -4.87
N LYS A 170 1.20 -15.14 -3.80
CA LYS A 170 1.11 -15.56 -2.40
C LYS A 170 -0.04 -14.83 -1.69
N LYS A 171 -1.15 -15.51 -1.40
CA LYS A 171 -2.17 -14.98 -0.50
C LYS A 171 -1.61 -14.89 0.92
N LEU A 172 -1.75 -13.75 1.60
CA LEU A 172 -1.41 -13.61 3.01
C LEU A 172 -2.69 -13.62 3.85
N ASP A 173 -2.66 -14.38 4.94
CA ASP A 173 -3.76 -14.48 5.91
C ASP A 173 -3.81 -13.26 6.83
N PHE A 174 -3.78 -12.05 6.28
CA PHE A 174 -3.99 -10.86 7.11
C PHE A 174 -5.44 -10.87 7.63
N ARG A 175 -5.57 -11.13 8.94
CA ARG A 175 -6.79 -10.88 9.71
C ARG A 175 -6.50 -9.66 10.58
N PRO A 176 -7.24 -8.54 10.43
CA PRO A 176 -7.12 -7.46 11.39
C PRO A 176 -7.47 -8.02 12.77
N ILE A 177 -6.63 -7.77 13.77
CA ILE A 177 -6.95 -8.09 15.15
C ILE A 177 -8.13 -7.18 15.50
N LEU A 178 -9.33 -7.76 15.61
CA LEU A 178 -10.44 -7.09 16.25
C LEU A 178 -9.99 -6.81 17.67
N SER A 179 -9.90 -5.55 18.07
CA SER A 179 -9.71 -5.25 19.48
C SER A 179 -10.94 -5.78 20.22
N GLU A 180 -10.76 -6.83 21.00
CA GLU A 180 -11.71 -7.21 22.03
C GLU A 180 -11.75 -6.06 23.03
N LYS A 181 -12.70 -5.15 22.85
CA LYS A 181 -13.24 -4.37 23.96
C LYS A 181 -14.54 -5.01 24.38
N ASN A 182 -14.61 -5.29 25.69
CA ASN A 182 -15.76 -5.65 26.51
C ASN A 182 -15.93 -7.15 26.84
N LEU A 183 -15.15 -7.61 27.81
CA LEU A 183 -15.71 -8.42 28.90
C LEU A 183 -15.36 -7.70 30.20
N VAL A 184 -16.29 -6.86 30.66
CA VAL A 184 -16.34 -6.43 32.06
C VAL A 184 -16.65 -7.70 32.87
N PRO A 185 -15.86 -8.06 33.89
CA PRO A 185 -16.31 -9.09 34.82
C PRO A 185 -17.46 -8.50 35.63
N SER A 186 -18.67 -9.02 35.45
CA SER A 186 -19.70 -8.89 36.47
C SER A 186 -19.22 -9.63 37.71
N ALA A 187 -18.70 -8.89 38.68
CA ALA A 187 -18.37 -9.41 39.99
C ALA A 187 -19.14 -8.59 41.05
N ILE A 188 -20.19 -9.26 41.56
CA ILE A 188 -20.81 -9.20 42.89
C ILE A 188 -21.31 -7.84 43.37
#